data_AF-A0A6I9PGB5-F1
#
_entry.id   AF-A0A6I9PGB5-F1
#
_cell.length_a   1.000
_cell.length_b   1.000
_cell.length_c   1.000
_cell.angle_alpha   90.00
_cell.angle_beta   90.00
_cell.angle_gamma   90.00
#
_symmetry.space_group_name_H-M   'P 1'
#
loop_
_entity.id
_entity.type
_entity.pdbx_description
1 polymer ?
#
loop_
_entity_poly.entity_id
_entity_poly.type
_entity_poly.pdbx_seq_one_letter_code
_entity_poly.pdbx_strand_id
1 'polypeptide(L)' 'MLKLFKSKNRVPKEPLLEDFLSVCCSDGSSQRAVELVQLSAAFCLSATPKLAKRTLAELDLTEEQRAVLSELESTGESSG' A
#
# COMPACT_ATOMS: atom_id res chain seq x y z
N MET A 1 -13.70 26.69 1.32
CA MET A 1 -13.80 25.26 1.66
C MET A 1 -13.03 24.35 0.69
N LEU A 2 -13.36 24.32 -0.61
CA LEU A 2 -12.68 23.43 -1.59
C LEU A 2 -11.15 23.61 -1.68
N LYS A 3 -10.63 24.84 -1.59
CA LYS A 3 -9.18 25.10 -1.57
C LYS A 3 -8.48 24.44 -0.38
N LEU A 4 -9.13 24.43 0.79
CA LEU A 4 -8.61 23.80 2.01
C LEU A 4 -8.70 22.27 1.91
N PHE A 5 -9.80 21.75 1.34
CA PHE A 5 -9.93 20.32 1.08
C PHE A 5 -8.81 19.81 0.17
N LYS A 6 -8.54 20.50 -0.96
CA LYS A 6 -7.45 20.16 -1.89
C LYS A 6 -6.05 20.29 -1.28
N SER A 7 -5.84 21.21 -0.33
CA SER A 7 -4.53 21.37 0.31
C SER A 7 -4.24 20.30 1.35
N LYS A 8 -5.28 19.70 1.96
CA LYS A 8 -5.15 18.68 3.02
C LYS A 8 -5.37 17.25 2.54
N ASN A 9 -6.19 17.03 1.52
CA ASN A 9 -6.49 15.69 0.98
C ASN A 9 -5.66 15.46 -0.28
N ARG A 10 -4.35 15.24 -0.09
CA ARG A 10 -3.44 14.91 -1.19
C ARG A 10 -3.17 13.42 -1.19
N VAL A 11 -3.45 12.81 -2.32
CA VAL A 11 -3.06 11.43 -2.61
C VAL A 11 -1.63 11.44 -3.14
N PRO A 12 -0.70 10.70 -2.54
CA PRO A 12 0.64 10.50 -3.07
C PRO A 12 0.60 9.89 -4.47
N LYS A 13 1.58 10.23 -5.32
CA LYS A 13 1.76 9.51 -6.59
C LYS A 13 2.34 8.12 -6.31
N GLU A 14 2.04 7.17 -7.17
CA GLU A 14 2.51 5.78 -7.06
C GLU A 14 4.04 5.63 -6.85
N PRO A 15 4.93 6.34 -7.58
CA PRO A 15 6.36 6.23 -7.34
C PRO A 15 6.79 6.60 -5.92
N LEU A 16 6.12 7.59 -5.31
CA LEU A 16 6.42 7.98 -3.93
C LEU A 16 6.00 6.89 -2.93
N LEU A 17 4.90 6.18 -3.19
CA LEU A 17 4.48 5.04 -2.38
C LEU A 17 5.48 3.87 -2.51
N GLU A 18 6.00 3.63 -3.70
CA GLU A 18 7.04 2.61 -3.92
C GLU A 18 8.37 2.96 -3.23
N ASP A 19 8.75 4.23 -3.22
CA ASP A 19 9.92 4.71 -2.47
C ASP A 19 9.73 4.49 -0.97
N PHE A 20 8.55 4.82 -0.42
CA PHE A 20 8.23 4.53 0.98
C PHE A 20 8.27 3.04 1.31
N LEU A 21 7.73 2.20 0.43
CA LEU A 21 7.79 0.75 0.61
C LEU A 21 9.24 0.26 0.63
N SER A 22 10.09 0.77 -0.27
CA SER A 22 11.50 0.40 -0.33
C SER A 22 12.24 0.73 0.97
N VAL A 23 11.92 1.87 1.60
CA VAL A 23 12.44 2.22 2.93
C VAL A 23 11.92 1.27 4.01
N CYS A 24 10.64 0.89 3.98
CA CYS A 24 10.09 -0.08 4.94
C CYS A 24 10.77 -1.44 4.81
N CYS A 25 11.05 -1.88 3.58
CA CYS A 25 11.78 -3.11 3.30
C CYS A 25 13.22 -3.05 3.82
N SER A 26 13.94 -1.95 3.57
CA SER A 26 15.33 -1.81 4.06
C SER A 26 15.42 -1.77 5.58
N ASP A 27 14.42 -1.19 6.25
CA ASP A 27 14.32 -1.15 7.71
C ASP A 27 13.81 -2.48 8.31
N GLY A 28 13.40 -3.45 7.47
CA GLY A 28 12.81 -4.71 7.91
C GLY A 28 11.46 -4.55 8.63
N SER A 29 10.78 -3.41 8.44
CA SER A 29 9.57 -3.08 9.20
C SER A 29 8.31 -3.57 8.47
N SER A 30 7.99 -4.84 8.66
CA SER A 30 6.79 -5.48 8.09
C SER A 30 5.50 -4.73 8.43
N GLN A 31 5.36 -4.28 9.67
CA GLN A 31 4.18 -3.55 10.12
C GLN A 31 3.97 -2.23 9.34
N ARG A 32 5.03 -1.45 9.13
CA ARG A 32 4.92 -0.18 8.37
C ARG A 32 4.61 -0.42 6.90
N ALA A 33 5.16 -1.47 6.31
CA ALA A 33 4.84 -1.85 4.94
C ALA A 33 3.35 -2.24 4.82
N VAL A 34 2.83 -3.04 5.74
CA VAL A 34 1.40 -3.43 5.78
C VAL A 34 0.52 -2.20 5.95
N GLU A 35 0.84 -1.30 6.88
CA GLU A 35 0.10 -0.04 7.08
C GLU A 35 0.07 0.83 5.81
N LEU A 36 1.18 0.89 5.08
CA LEU A 36 1.26 1.60 3.80
C LEU A 36 0.33 0.99 2.73
N VAL A 37 0.30 -0.35 2.61
CA VAL A 37 -0.59 -1.04 1.67
C VAL A 37 -2.06 -0.82 2.06
N GLN A 38 -2.40 -0.98 3.34
CA GLN A 38 -3.76 -0.74 3.83
C GLN A 38 -4.20 0.71 3.61
N LEU A 39 -3.29 1.68 3.81
CA LEU A 39 -3.57 3.08 3.50
C LEU A 39 -3.88 3.26 2.01
N SER A 40 -3.09 2.65 1.12
CA SER A 40 -3.36 2.72 -0.32
C SER A 40 -4.72 2.10 -0.70
N ALA A 41 -5.11 1.01 -0.03
CA ALA A 41 -6.42 0.38 -0.19
C ALA A 41 -7.57 1.29 0.28
N ALA A 42 -7.41 1.94 1.43
CA ALA A 42 -8.42 2.85 2.00
C ALA A 42 -8.69 4.06 1.10
N PHE A 43 -7.72 4.46 0.26
CA PHE A 43 -7.89 5.50 -0.76
C PHE A 43 -8.25 4.95 -2.15
N CYS A 44 -8.51 3.64 -2.27
CA CYS A 44 -8.79 2.94 -3.52
C CYS A 44 -7.73 3.21 -4.61
N LEU A 45 -6.46 3.26 -4.22
CA LEU A 45 -5.38 3.56 -5.16
C LEU A 45 -5.11 2.35 -6.06
N SER A 46 -4.91 2.61 -7.35
CA SER A 46 -4.52 1.58 -8.33
C SER A 46 -3.17 0.93 -8.02
N ALA A 47 -2.33 1.58 -7.20
CA ALA A 47 -1.06 1.05 -6.74
C ALA A 47 -1.19 -0.09 -5.72
N THR A 48 -2.36 -0.21 -5.05
CA THR A 48 -2.57 -1.16 -3.93
C THR A 48 -2.16 -2.60 -4.27
N PRO A 49 -2.60 -3.20 -5.41
CA PRO A 49 -2.25 -4.58 -5.73
C PRO A 49 -0.74 -4.79 -5.91
N LYS A 50 -0.09 -3.81 -6.56
CA LYS A 50 1.36 -3.84 -6.80
C LYS A 50 2.14 -3.73 -5.49
N LEU A 51 1.73 -2.84 -4.59
CA LEU A 51 2.35 -2.67 -3.27
C LEU A 51 2.14 -3.90 -2.38
N ALA A 52 0.94 -4.51 -2.43
CA ALA A 52 0.63 -5.74 -1.70
C ALA A 52 1.55 -6.89 -2.14
N LYS A 53 1.63 -7.12 -3.46
CA LYS A 53 2.49 -8.15 -4.07
C LYS A 53 3.96 -7.99 -3.69
N ARG A 54 4.50 -6.77 -3.75
CA ARG A 54 5.90 -6.50 -3.37
C ARG A 54 6.11 -6.77 -1.88
N THR A 55 5.21 -6.30 -1.02
CA THR A 55 5.29 -6.53 0.44
C THR A 55 5.29 -8.02 0.77
N LEU A 56 4.43 -8.82 0.13
CA LEU A 56 4.36 -10.27 0.30
C LEU A 56 5.67 -11.00 -0.08
N ALA A 57 6.39 -10.48 -1.08
CA ALA A 57 7.60 -11.08 -1.63
C ALA A 57 8.89 -10.63 -0.92
N GLU A 58 8.95 -9.39 -0.46
CA GLU A 58 10.19 -8.76 0.04
C GLU A 58 10.34 -8.79 1.57
N LEU A 59 9.27 -9.07 2.32
CA LEU A 59 9.27 -9.03 3.78
C LEU A 59 8.91 -10.37 4.42
N ASP A 60 9.46 -10.59 5.61
CA ASP A 60 9.00 -11.66 6.49
C ASP A 60 7.76 -11.18 7.26
N LEU A 61 6.67 -11.91 7.11
CA LEU A 61 5.33 -11.49 7.50
C LEU A 61 4.70 -12.58 8.36
N THR A 62 3.90 -12.16 9.34
CA THR A 62 3.04 -13.09 10.07
C THR A 62 1.93 -13.61 9.16
N GLU A 63 1.31 -14.72 9.53
CA GLU A 63 0.18 -15.29 8.78
C GLU A 63 -0.98 -14.30 8.65
N GLU A 64 -1.25 -13.51 9.69
CA GLU A 64 -2.30 -12.50 9.68
C GLU A 64 -1.98 -11.37 8.68
N GLN A 65 -0.72 -10.92 8.65
CA GLN A 65 -0.28 -9.91 7.70
C GLN A 65 -0.34 -10.41 6.26
N ARG A 66 0.04 -11.67 6.02
CA ARG A 66 -0.06 -12.31 4.70
C ARG A 66 -1.51 -12.40 4.24
N ALA A 67 -2.43 -12.82 5.11
CA ALA A 67 -3.84 -12.92 4.77
C ALA A 67 -4.42 -11.58 4.30
N VAL A 68 -4.13 -10.50 5.02
CA VAL A 68 -4.57 -9.14 4.66
C VAL A 68 -4.01 -8.72 3.30
N LEU A 69 -2.71 -8.93 3.05
CA LEU A 69 -2.09 -8.49 1.81
C LEU A 69 -2.54 -9.30 0.59
N SER A 70 -2.79 -10.60 0.74
CA SER A 70 -3.30 -11.46 -0.34
C SER A 70 -4.68 -11.03 -0.84
N GLU A 71 -5.56 -10.59 0.06
CA GLU A 71 -6.87 -10.03 -0.31
C GLU A 71 -6.69 -8.73 -1.13
N LEU A 72 -5.76 -7.86 -0.70
CA LEU A 72 -5.49 -6.58 -1.34
C LEU A 72 -4.78 -6.72 -2.69
N GLU A 73 -3.95 -7.75 -2.87
CA GLU A 73 -3.36 -8.12 -4.16
C GLU A 73 -4.45 -8.49 -5.18
N SER A 74 -5.45 -9.27 -4.76
CA SER A 74 -6.53 -9.76 -5.63
C SER A 74 -7.55 -8.67 -6.00
N THR A 75 -7.56 -7.55 -5.27
CA THR A 75 -8.53 -6.45 -5.46
C THR A 75 -8.31 -5.67 -6.78
N GLY A 76 -7.20 -5.89 -7.48
CA GLY A 76 -6.90 -5.26 -8.78
C GLY A 76 -7.60 -5.85 -10.01
N GLU A 77 -8.26 -7.00 -9.88
CA GLU A 77 -8.75 -7.79 -11.03
C GLU A 77 -10.21 -7.53 -11.42
N SER A 78 -10.93 -6.64 -10.73
CA SER A 78 -12.34 -6.32 -11.03
C SER A 78 -12.49 -4.92 -11.61
N SER A 79 -12.04 -4.70 -12.85
CA SER A 79 -12.52 -3.61 -13.73
C SER A 79 -12.10 -3.91 -15.18
N GLY A 80 -12.91 -4.74 -15.85
CA GLY A 80 -12.90 -4.96 -17.30
C GLY A 80 -14.32 -4.88 -17.81
#